data_AF-A0A3N5GF26-F1
#
_entry.id   AF-A0A3N5GF26-F1
#
_cell.length_a   1.000
_cell.length_b   1.000
_cell.length_c   1.000
_cell.angle_alpha   90.00
_cell.angle_beta   90.00
_cell.angle_gamma   90.00
#
_symmetry.space_group_name_H-M   'P 1'
#
loop_
_entity.id
_entity.type
_entity.pdbx_description
1 polymer ?
#
loop_
_entity_poly.entity_id
_entity_poly.type
_entity_poly.pdbx_seq_one_letter_code
_entity_poly.pdbx_strand_id
1 'polypeptide(L)'
;MLFGVYYFPTDYGIDIAELARALEDRGFESLFVCEHTHIPVSRKSPFPGGGELPKRYVHTHDPFVALSFAAAATKKIKLGTGICLIPQRDPIITAKQVASLDQLSGGRFIFAMGGGWNVDEMENHGAKYETRFK
;
A
#
# COMPACT_ATOMS: atom_id res chain seq x y z
N MET A 1 -15.27 -19.29 -4.56
CA MET A 1 -15.10 -17.96 -3.96
C MET A 1 -13.62 -17.69 -3.82
N LEU A 2 -13.13 -16.49 -4.16
CA LEU A 2 -11.72 -16.11 -4.02
C LEU A 2 -11.52 -15.33 -2.72
N PHE A 3 -10.40 -15.55 -2.04
CA PHE A 3 -10.07 -14.89 -0.77
C PHE A 3 -8.73 -14.18 -0.89
N GLY A 4 -8.69 -12.92 -0.46
CA GLY A 4 -7.47 -12.11 -0.37
C GLY A 4 -7.23 -11.62 1.06
N VAL A 5 -6.00 -11.19 1.34
CA VAL A 5 -5.59 -10.63 2.63
C VAL A 5 -5.14 -9.18 2.45
N TYR A 6 -5.60 -8.32 3.34
CA TYR A 6 -5.10 -6.95 3.48
C TYR A 6 -4.21 -6.83 4.71
N TYR A 7 -3.03 -6.24 4.55
CA TYR A 7 -2.00 -6.23 5.59
C TYR A 7 -1.29 -4.88 5.69
N PHE A 8 -0.94 -4.50 6.93
CA PHE A 8 -0.02 -3.39 7.21
C PHE A 8 1.37 -3.98 7.45
N PRO A 9 2.28 -3.97 6.45
CA PRO A 9 3.65 -4.41 6.66
C PRO A 9 4.36 -3.45 7.61
N THR A 10 4.83 -3.95 8.76
CA THR A 10 5.48 -3.15 9.80
C THR A 10 6.70 -3.90 10.34
N ASP A 11 7.60 -3.18 11.00
CA ASP A 11 8.84 -3.71 11.61
C ASP A 11 8.58 -4.73 12.73
N TYR A 12 7.41 -4.69 13.35
CA TYR A 12 7.00 -5.59 14.43
C TYR A 12 5.96 -6.64 13.99
N GLY A 13 5.61 -6.66 12.71
CA GLY A 13 4.70 -7.64 12.12
C GLY A 13 5.43 -8.86 11.55
N ILE A 14 4.68 -9.81 11.00
CA ILE A 14 5.26 -10.87 10.16
C ILE A 14 5.95 -10.24 8.94
N ASP A 15 7.11 -10.77 8.57
CA ASP A 15 7.83 -10.36 7.37
C ASP A 15 6.96 -10.53 6.12
N ILE A 16 7.04 -9.58 5.21
CA ILE A 16 6.14 -9.54 4.04
C ILE A 16 6.38 -10.70 3.08
N ALA A 17 7.63 -11.13 2.91
CA ALA A 17 7.96 -12.26 2.05
C ALA A 17 7.55 -13.59 2.69
N GLU A 18 7.69 -13.72 4.02
CA GLU A 18 7.17 -14.86 4.77
C GLU A 18 5.64 -14.97 4.68
N LEU A 19 4.93 -13.87 4.94
CA LEU A 19 3.47 -13.83 4.82
C LEU A 19 3.02 -14.17 3.40
N ALA A 20 3.63 -13.58 2.38
CA ALA A 20 3.25 -13.82 0.99
C ALA A 20 3.38 -15.30 0.60
N ARG A 21 4.48 -15.97 0.98
CA ARG A 21 4.64 -17.43 0.79
C ARG A 21 3.59 -18.22 1.54
N ALA A 22 3.36 -17.89 2.81
CA ALA A 22 2.39 -18.58 3.63
C ALA A 22 0.96 -18.49 3.08
N LEU A 23 0.59 -17.34 2.51
CA LEU A 23 -0.70 -17.12 1.85
C LEU A 23 -0.80 -17.90 0.52
N GLU A 24 0.25 -17.86 -0.30
CA GLU A 24 0.32 -18.61 -1.57
C GLU A 24 0.19 -20.12 -1.34
N ASP A 25 0.94 -20.67 -0.38
CA ASP A 25 0.92 -22.09 -0.02
C ASP A 25 -0.47 -22.56 0.47
N ARG A 26 -1.27 -21.64 1.02
CA ARG A 26 -2.63 -21.89 1.51
C ARG A 26 -3.71 -21.60 0.49
N GLY A 27 -3.35 -21.21 -0.73
CA GLY A 27 -4.29 -20.96 -1.81
C GLY A 27 -5.07 -19.65 -1.70
N PHE A 28 -4.58 -18.66 -0.93
CA PHE A 28 -5.11 -17.31 -1.02
C PHE A 28 -4.81 -16.73 -2.40
N GLU A 29 -5.76 -15.95 -2.92
CA GLU A 29 -5.69 -15.40 -4.26
C GLU A 29 -4.82 -14.16 -4.35
N SER A 30 -4.86 -13.32 -3.30
CA SER A 30 -4.19 -12.02 -3.30
C SER A 30 -3.72 -11.56 -1.92
N LEU A 31 -2.67 -10.73 -1.94
CA LEU A 31 -2.17 -9.95 -0.82
C LEU A 31 -2.14 -8.47 -1.20
N PHE A 32 -2.80 -7.64 -0.41
CA PHE A 32 -2.83 -6.18 -0.55
C PHE A 32 -2.14 -5.51 0.62
N VAL A 33 -1.33 -4.49 0.36
CA VAL A 33 -0.68 -3.67 1.40
C VAL A 33 -1.19 -2.23 1.38
N CYS A 34 -1.26 -1.62 2.56
CA CYS A 34 -1.63 -0.21 2.72
C CYS A 34 -0.49 0.75 2.29
N GLU A 35 -0.82 2.04 2.16
CA GLU A 35 0.16 3.10 1.99
C GLU A 35 -0.13 4.26 2.96
N HIS A 36 0.92 4.71 3.63
CA HIS A 36 1.05 6.03 4.24
C HIS A 36 2.51 6.43 4.14
N THR A 37 2.79 7.61 3.62
CA THR A 37 4.17 8.10 3.41
C THR A 37 4.81 8.54 4.71
N HIS A 38 4.00 9.19 5.54
CA HIS A 38 4.34 9.67 6.86
C HIS A 38 3.04 9.96 7.61
N ILE A 39 3.12 10.02 8.94
CA ILE A 39 2.00 10.44 9.76
C ILE A 39 2.31 11.83 10.32
N PRO A 40 1.58 12.89 9.91
CA PRO A 40 1.75 14.23 10.44
C PRO A 40 1.62 14.26 11.96
N VAL A 41 2.12 15.29 12.63
CA VAL A 41 1.83 15.52 14.06
C VAL A 41 0.43 16.12 14.23
N SER A 42 0.02 16.97 13.28
CA SER A 42 -1.32 17.53 13.20
C SER A 42 -2.38 16.45 12.92
N ARG A 43 -3.62 16.72 13.34
CA ARG A 43 -4.79 15.84 13.19
C ARG A 43 -5.99 16.65 12.69
N LYS A 44 -5.82 17.47 11.64
CA LYS A 44 -6.94 18.22 11.04
C LYS A 44 -8.06 17.27 10.61
N SER A 45 -7.69 16.11 10.08
CA SER A 45 -8.61 15.01 9.80
C SER A 45 -8.54 13.95 10.91
N PRO A 46 -9.66 13.60 11.56
CA PRO A 46 -9.68 12.48 12.50
C PRO A 46 -9.46 11.16 11.76
N PHE A 47 -8.98 10.15 12.48
CA PHE A 47 -8.88 8.79 11.94
C PHE A 47 -10.29 8.29 11.53
N PRO A 48 -10.51 7.82 10.28
CA PRO A 48 -11.84 7.41 9.83
C PRO A 48 -12.44 6.24 10.61
N GLY A 49 -11.61 5.40 11.23
CA GLY A 49 -12.07 4.32 12.10
C GLY A 49 -12.52 4.76 13.50
N GLY A 50 -12.38 6.05 13.82
CA GLY A 50 -12.66 6.62 15.14
C GLY A 50 -11.56 6.38 16.16
N GLY A 51 -11.49 7.25 17.18
CA GLY A 51 -10.50 7.16 18.25
C GLY A 51 -9.08 7.54 17.82
N GLU A 52 -8.09 6.97 18.51
CA GLU A 52 -6.67 7.22 18.22
C GLU A 52 -6.19 6.45 16.99
N LEU A 53 -5.28 7.07 16.25
CA LEU A 53 -4.68 6.44 15.07
C LEU A 53 -3.83 5.22 15.50
N PRO A 54 -4.09 4.02 14.97
CA PRO A 54 -3.33 2.84 15.33
C PRO A 54 -1.84 2.97 15.00
N LYS A 55 -0.96 2.45 15.87
CA LYS A 55 0.51 2.48 15.71
C LYS A 55 0.99 2.07 14.31
N ARG A 56 0.38 1.04 13.71
CA ARG A 56 0.74 0.49 12.39
C ARG A 56 0.77 1.52 11.26
N TYR A 57 0.02 2.62 11.37
CA TYR A 57 0.01 3.69 10.36
C TYR A 57 1.36 4.42 10.28
N VAL A 58 2.04 4.61 11.42
CA VAL A 58 3.37 5.28 11.47
C VAL A 58 4.48 4.34 11.03
N HIS A 59 4.26 3.03 11.16
CA HIS A 59 5.26 2.00 10.93
C HIS A 59 5.11 1.28 9.59
N THR A 60 4.08 1.60 8.80
CA THR A 60 3.86 0.90 7.54
C THR A 60 5.01 1.13 6.58
N HIS A 61 5.49 0.06 5.96
CA HIS A 61 6.53 0.15 4.94
C HIS A 61 5.98 0.74 3.63
N ASP A 62 6.87 1.29 2.80
CA ASP A 62 6.52 1.70 1.44
C ASP A 62 5.91 0.51 0.67
N PRO A 63 4.76 0.70 0.00
CA PRO A 63 4.05 -0.39 -0.63
C PRO A 63 4.81 -1.02 -1.80
N PHE A 64 5.54 -0.23 -2.61
CA PHE A 64 6.27 -0.77 -3.76
C PHE A 64 7.49 -1.57 -3.32
N VAL A 65 8.19 -1.11 -2.28
CA VAL A 65 9.28 -1.87 -1.65
C VAL A 65 8.72 -3.16 -1.06
N ALA A 66 7.71 -3.10 -0.19
CA ALA A 66 7.15 -4.29 0.46
C ALA A 66 6.65 -5.33 -0.56
N LEU A 67 5.93 -4.89 -1.59
CA LEU A 67 5.42 -5.78 -2.63
C LEU A 67 6.52 -6.33 -3.55
N SER A 68 7.65 -5.64 -3.73
CA SER A 68 8.78 -6.18 -4.48
C SER A 68 9.40 -7.41 -3.79
N PHE A 69 9.49 -7.38 -2.45
CA PHE A 69 9.94 -8.52 -1.65
C PHE A 69 8.92 -9.67 -1.68
N ALA A 70 7.62 -9.35 -1.57
CA ALA A 70 6.56 -10.34 -1.74
C ALA A 70 6.60 -11.00 -3.13
N ALA A 71 6.81 -10.21 -4.19
CA ALA A 71 6.88 -10.67 -5.57
C ALA A 71 8.06 -11.61 -5.80
N ALA A 72 9.24 -11.26 -5.27
CA ALA A 72 10.43 -12.10 -5.37
C ALA A 72 10.24 -13.45 -4.66
N ALA A 73 9.49 -13.47 -3.56
CA ALA A 73 9.28 -14.66 -2.73
C ALA A 73 8.18 -15.61 -3.21
N THR A 74 7.37 -15.21 -4.19
CA THR A 74 6.16 -15.94 -4.62
C THR A 74 6.10 -16.10 -6.13
N LYS A 75 5.21 -16.96 -6.65
CA LYS A 75 5.13 -17.25 -8.10
C LYS A 75 3.73 -17.10 -8.72
N LYS A 76 2.67 -17.06 -7.92
CA LYS A 76 1.28 -17.17 -8.37
C LYS A 76 0.32 -16.17 -7.72
N ILE A 77 0.46 -15.91 -6.41
CA ILE A 77 -0.42 -15.01 -5.66
C ILE A 77 -0.38 -13.60 -6.28
N LYS A 78 -1.55 -12.96 -6.39
CA LYS A 78 -1.61 -11.57 -6.84
C LYS A 78 -1.20 -10.63 -5.72
N LEU A 79 -0.55 -9.54 -6.09
CA LEU A 79 0.06 -8.60 -5.16
C LEU A 79 -0.49 -7.22 -5.48
N GLY A 80 -0.96 -6.47 -4.49
CA GLY A 80 -1.62 -5.21 -4.80
C GLY A 80 -1.47 -4.11 -3.77
N THR A 81 -1.70 -2.90 -4.21
CA THR A 81 -1.87 -1.74 -3.34
C THR A 81 -3.31 -1.65 -2.87
N GLY A 82 -3.53 -1.44 -1.57
CA GLY A 82 -4.83 -1.23 -0.93
C GLY A 82 -4.77 0.00 -0.01
N ILE A 83 -4.26 1.13 -0.48
CA ILE A 83 -4.47 1.70 -1.81
C ILE A 83 -3.31 2.64 -2.14
N CYS A 84 -2.93 2.75 -3.42
CA CYS A 84 -1.89 3.70 -3.83
C CYS A 84 -2.42 5.14 -3.78
N LEU A 85 -1.81 6.02 -2.99
CA LEU A 85 -2.24 7.40 -2.75
C LEU A 85 -1.76 8.35 -3.86
N ILE A 86 -2.35 8.24 -5.04
CA ILE A 86 -1.91 8.95 -6.26
C ILE A 86 -1.66 10.46 -6.09
N PRO A 87 -2.52 11.24 -5.40
CA PRO A 87 -2.27 12.68 -5.23
C PRO A 87 -0.96 13.00 -4.51
N GLN A 88 -0.39 12.05 -3.78
CA GLN A 88 0.82 12.21 -2.97
C GLN A 88 2.09 11.73 -3.67
N ARG A 89 2.01 11.43 -4.98
CA ARG A 89 3.12 10.80 -5.72
C ARG A 89 3.45 11.55 -7.00
N ASP A 90 4.72 11.50 -7.40
CA ASP A 90 5.11 11.90 -8.75
C ASP A 90 4.57 10.88 -9.77
N PRO A 91 3.82 11.33 -10.79
CA PRO A 91 3.15 10.42 -11.72
C PRO A 91 4.11 9.65 -12.63
N ILE A 92 5.25 10.23 -13.01
CA ILE A 92 6.21 9.60 -13.93
C ILE A 92 6.99 8.51 -13.18
N ILE A 93 7.45 8.81 -11.97
CA ILE A 93 8.12 7.84 -11.10
C ILE A 93 7.15 6.70 -10.75
N THR A 94 5.91 7.04 -10.38
CA THR A 94 4.89 6.03 -10.04
C THR A 94 4.60 5.11 -11.22
N ALA A 95 4.42 5.66 -12.42
CA ALA A 95 4.22 4.85 -13.62
C ALA A 95 5.38 3.86 -13.85
N LYS A 96 6.63 4.31 -13.65
CA LYS A 96 7.80 3.44 -13.78
C LYS A 96 7.84 2.34 -12.71
N GLN A 97 7.49 2.66 -11.46
CA GLN A 97 7.43 1.68 -10.37
C GLN A 97 6.35 0.63 -10.64
N VAL A 98 5.15 1.06 -11.05
CA VAL A 98 4.03 0.17 -11.41
C VAL A 98 4.43 -0.77 -12.54
N ALA A 99 4.93 -0.23 -13.65
CA ALA A 99 5.32 -1.05 -14.80
C ALA A 99 6.46 -2.04 -14.47
N SER A 100 7.43 -1.61 -13.65
CA SER A 100 8.55 -2.47 -13.25
C SER A 100 8.09 -3.59 -12.31
N LEU A 101 7.25 -3.28 -11.32
CA LEU A 101 6.74 -4.28 -10.39
C LEU A 101 5.82 -5.28 -11.09
N ASP A 102 4.95 -4.81 -11.98
CA ASP A 102 4.10 -5.68 -12.79
C ASP A 102 4.93 -6.67 -13.62
N GLN A 103 5.89 -6.15 -14.39
CA GLN A 103 6.71 -6.99 -15.25
C GLN A 103 7.62 -7.96 -14.47
N LEU A 104 8.25 -7.51 -13.38
CA LEU A 104 9.11 -8.37 -12.54
C LEU A 104 8.32 -9.41 -11.74
N SER A 105 7.05 -9.12 -11.40
CA SER A 105 6.17 -10.08 -10.75
C SER A 105 5.58 -11.11 -11.73
N GLY A 106 5.74 -10.93 -13.05
CA GLY A 106 5.13 -11.78 -14.07
C GLY A 106 3.66 -11.46 -14.31
N GLY A 107 3.26 -10.19 -14.25
CA GLY A 107 1.88 -9.75 -14.48
C GLY A 107 0.94 -9.98 -13.30
N ARG A 108 1.47 -10.14 -12.09
CA ARG A 108 0.69 -10.44 -10.87
C ARG A 108 0.31 -9.20 -10.08
N PHE A 109 0.77 -8.02 -10.49
CA PHE A 109 0.54 -6.80 -9.75
C PHE A 109 -0.85 -6.22 -10.03
N ILE A 110 -1.61 -5.94 -8.97
CA ILE A 110 -2.89 -5.25 -9.02
C ILE A 110 -2.67 -3.83 -8.51
N PHE A 111 -2.69 -2.88 -9.43
CA PHE A 111 -2.54 -1.47 -9.10
C PHE A 111 -3.87 -0.82 -8.70
N ALA A 112 -4.24 -0.89 -7.42
CA ALA A 112 -5.40 -0.15 -6.92
C ALA A 112 -4.99 1.25 -6.45
N MET A 113 -5.73 2.26 -6.89
CA MET A 113 -5.41 3.68 -6.74
C MET A 113 -6.52 4.45 -6.04
N GLY A 114 -6.17 5.47 -5.26
CA GLY A 114 -7.15 6.40 -4.72
C GLY A 114 -6.53 7.63 -4.08
N GLY A 115 -7.41 8.47 -3.53
CA GLY A 115 -7.06 9.85 -3.19
C GLY A 115 -6.49 10.04 -1.78
N GLY A 116 -6.64 9.07 -0.88
CA GLY A 116 -6.30 9.24 0.54
C GLY A 116 -7.32 10.09 1.33
N TRP A 117 -7.23 9.98 2.65
CA TRP A 117 -8.16 10.62 3.59
C TRP A 117 -7.49 11.66 4.51
N ASN A 118 -6.17 11.51 4.73
CA ASN A 118 -5.43 12.35 5.65
C ASN A 118 -5.05 13.67 4.95
N VAL A 119 -5.73 14.76 5.34
CA VAL A 119 -5.56 16.08 4.71
C VAL A 119 -4.14 16.60 4.93
N ASP A 120 -3.65 16.55 6.17
CA ASP A 120 -2.33 17.06 6.52
C ASP A 120 -1.22 16.30 5.78
N GLU A 121 -1.34 14.97 5.67
CA GLU A 121 -0.37 14.15 4.94
C GLU A 121 -0.33 14.53 3.46
N MET A 122 -1.50 14.74 2.85
CA MET A 122 -1.62 15.10 1.44
C MET A 122 -1.10 16.50 1.14
N GLU A 123 -1.42 17.47 1.99
CA GLU A 123 -0.95 18.86 1.87
C GLU A 123 0.58 18.94 1.98
N ASN A 124 1.21 18.07 2.78
CA ASN A 124 2.67 18.00 2.88
C ASN A 124 3.35 17.56 1.57
N HIS A 125 2.63 16.89 0.67
CA HIS A 125 3.09 16.59 -0.70
C HIS A 125 2.74 17.68 -1.71
N GLY A 126 2.18 18.81 -1.27
CA GLY A 126 1.76 19.92 -2.13
C GLY A 126 0.43 19.68 -2.86
N ALA A 127 -0.27 18.59 -2.57
CA ALA A 127 -1.57 18.28 -3.15
C ALA A 127 -2.72 18.96 -2.38
N LYS A 128 -3.78 19.32 -3.11
CA LYS A 128 -4.98 19.94 -2.52
C LYS A 128 -6.07 18.91 -2.32
N TYR A 129 -6.54 18.78 -1.09
CA TYR A 129 -7.54 17.78 -0.73
C TYR A 129 -8.85 17.95 -1.52
N GLU A 130 -9.27 19.18 -1.79
CA GLU A 130 -10.53 19.51 -2.48
C GLU A 130 -10.53 19.08 -3.95
N THR A 131 -9.35 18.91 -4.56
CA THR A 131 -9.18 18.57 -5.97
C THR A 131 -8.55 17.20 -6.19
N ARG A 132 -8.43 16.37 -5.15
CA ARG A 132 -7.71 15.07 -5.19
C ARG A 132 -8.29 14.01 -6.15
N PHE A 133 -9.45 14.26 -6.73
CA PHE A 133 -10.12 13.39 -7.71
C PHE A 133 -10.51 14.13 -9.00
N LYS A 134 -9.99 15.35 -9.19
CA LYS A 134 -10.24 16.16 -10.39
C LYS A 134 -9.10 16.00 -11.39
#